data_AF-D4GY46-F1
#
_entry.id   AF-D4GY46-F1
#
_cell.length_a   1.000
_cell.length_b   1.000
_cell.length_c   1.000
_cell.angle_alpha   90.00
_cell.angle_beta   90.00
_cell.angle_gamma   90.00
#
_symmetry.space_group_name_H-M   'P 1'
#
loop_
_entity.id
_entity.type
_entity.pdbx_description
1 polymer ?
#
loop_
_entity_poly.entity_id
_entity_poly.type
_entity_poly.pdbx_seq_one_letter_code
_entity_poly.pdbx_strand_id
1 'polypeptide(L)' 'MADSTREGCGRCSITTVVDATADESRDPLGDDRIELDEAALRAASPGAWLGRLSARLDAAAERFVYGDR' A
#
# COMPACT_ATOMS: atom_id res chain seq x y z
N MET A 1 1.30 4.38 -34.50
CA MET A 1 2.03 4.32 -33.22
C MET A 1 1.00 3.96 -32.17
N ALA A 2 1.17 2.84 -31.46
CA ALA A 2 0.26 2.48 -30.38
C ALA A 2 0.47 3.48 -29.24
N ASP A 3 -0.59 4.13 -28.81
CA ASP A 3 -0.59 5.00 -27.65
C ASP A 3 -0.28 4.17 -26.38
N SER A 4 0.48 4.74 -25.44
CA SER A 4 0.89 4.03 -24.22
C SER A 4 -0.25 4.06 -23.21
N THR A 5 -0.77 2.89 -22.82
CA THR A 5 -1.80 2.72 -21.75
C THR A 5 -1.40 3.31 -20.38
N ARG A 6 -0.14 3.72 -20.21
CA ARG A 6 0.40 4.29 -18.98
C ARG A 6 1.17 5.57 -19.28
N GLU A 7 0.91 6.60 -18.50
CA GLU A 7 1.68 7.84 -18.51
C GLU A 7 2.42 8.00 -17.18
N GLY A 8 3.70 8.37 -17.26
CA GLY A 8 4.56 8.61 -16.11
C GLY A 8 4.78 10.09 -15.89
N CYS A 9 4.54 10.59 -14.68
CA CYS A 9 4.98 11.94 -14.30
C CYS A 9 6.46 11.88 -13.87
N GLY A 10 7.37 12.32 -14.75
CA GLY A 10 8.82 12.27 -14.53
C GLY A 10 9.32 12.98 -13.26
N ARG A 11 8.46 13.77 -12.59
CA ARG A 11 8.80 14.50 -11.36
C ARG A 11 8.53 13.71 -10.06
N CYS A 12 7.61 12.75 -10.08
CA CYS A 12 7.19 12.03 -8.87
C CYS A 12 7.40 10.51 -8.95
N SER A 13 7.92 9.98 -10.08
CA SER A 13 8.02 8.54 -10.35
C SER A 13 6.70 7.78 -10.13
N ILE A 14 5.57 8.46 -10.26
CA ILE A 14 4.24 7.87 -10.18
C ILE A 14 3.76 7.61 -11.61
N THR A 15 3.13 6.46 -11.81
CA THR A 15 2.52 6.06 -13.09
C THR A 15 1.01 6.02 -12.93
N THR A 16 0.27 6.61 -13.87
CA THR A 16 -1.20 6.56 -13.92
C THR A 16 -1.66 5.74 -15.12
N VAL A 17 -2.76 5.00 -14.98
CA VAL A 17 -3.39 4.24 -16.06
C VAL A 17 -4.52 5.09 -16.64
N VAL A 18 -4.29 5.70 -17.80
CA VAL A 18 -5.25 6.63 -18.44
C VAL A 18 -6.29 5.91 -19.30
N ASP A 19 -5.95 4.74 -19.82
CA ASP A 19 -6.82 3.91 -20.67
C ASP A 19 -8.05 3.37 -19.91
N ALA A 20 -7.90 3.17 -18.60
CA ALA A 20 -8.96 2.63 -17.75
C ALA A 20 -10.18 3.54 -17.61
N THR A 21 -10.04 4.84 -17.89
CA THR A 21 -11.11 5.84 -17.79
C THR A 21 -11.58 6.36 -19.15
N ALA A 22 -11.05 5.82 -20.26
CA ALA A 22 -11.40 6.27 -21.61
C ALA A 22 -12.65 5.58 -22.18
N ASP A 23 -13.06 4.45 -21.59
CA ASP A 23 -14.23 3.68 -22.01
C ASP A 23 -15.37 3.85 -21.00
N GLU A 24 -16.33 4.73 -21.31
CA GLU A 24 -17.50 5.04 -20.46
C GLU A 24 -18.48 3.85 -20.32
N SER A 25 -18.31 2.78 -21.11
CA SER A 25 -19.18 1.60 -21.08
C SER A 25 -18.68 0.50 -20.13
N ARG A 26 -17.42 0.60 -19.71
CA ARG A 26 -16.78 -0.25 -18.73
C ARG A 26 -16.56 0.56 -17.46
N ASP A 27 -17.33 0.32 -16.41
CA ASP A 27 -16.99 0.84 -15.09
C ASP A 27 -15.71 0.13 -14.61
N PRO A 28 -14.54 0.81 -14.55
CA PRO A 28 -13.29 0.20 -14.11
C PRO A 28 -13.27 -0.09 -12.61
N LEU A 29 -14.20 0.52 -11.85
CA LEU A 29 -14.36 0.32 -10.41
C LEU A 29 -15.46 -0.69 -10.08
N GLY A 30 -16.39 -0.95 -11.01
CA GLY A 30 -17.38 -2.03 -10.97
C GLY A 30 -18.22 -2.14 -9.68
N ASP A 31 -18.99 -3.23 -9.57
CA ASP A 31 -19.78 -3.52 -8.36
C ASP A 31 -18.97 -4.22 -7.25
N ASP A 32 -17.89 -4.92 -7.61
CA ASP A 32 -16.98 -5.58 -6.67
C ASP A 32 -16.05 -4.55 -6.02
N ARG A 33 -16.52 -3.92 -4.95
CA ARG A 33 -15.74 -2.96 -4.17
C ARG A 33 -14.46 -3.59 -3.62
N ILE A 34 -13.33 -2.96 -3.93
CA ILE A 34 -12.01 -3.16 -3.30
C ILE A 34 -11.91 -2.52 -1.89
N GLU A 35 -13.04 -2.26 -1.23
CA GLU A 35 -13.08 -1.80 0.16
C GLU A 35 -12.73 -2.96 1.08
N LEU A 36 -11.44 -3.10 1.37
CA LEU A 36 -10.98 -4.03 2.39
C LEU A 36 -11.33 -3.48 3.76
N ASP A 37 -11.92 -4.35 4.60
CA ASP A 37 -12.05 -4.06 6.01
C ASP A 37 -10.67 -3.69 6.60
N GLU A 38 -10.63 -2.73 7.53
CA GLU A 38 -9.39 -2.24 8.12
C GLU A 38 -8.56 -3.38 8.73
N ALA A 39 -9.23 -4.40 9.27
CA ALA A 39 -8.57 -5.61 9.78
C ALA A 39 -7.90 -6.41 8.65
N ALA A 40 -8.60 -6.61 7.52
CA ALA A 40 -8.06 -7.30 6.35
C ALA A 40 -6.88 -6.52 5.75
N LEU A 41 -6.96 -5.20 5.70
CA LEU A 41 -5.87 -4.34 5.24
C LEU A 41 -4.64 -4.41 6.17
N ARG A 42 -4.83 -4.37 7.49
CA ARG A 42 -3.72 -4.55 8.45
C ARG A 42 -3.16 -5.96 8.46
N ALA A 43 -3.95 -6.94 8.06
CA ALA A 43 -3.54 -8.32 7.90
C ALA A 43 -2.87 -8.60 6.55
N ALA A 44 -2.94 -7.70 5.56
CA ALA A 44 -2.20 -7.85 4.30
C ALA A 44 -1.00 -6.90 4.20
N SER A 45 -0.94 -5.85 5.04
CA SER A 45 0.07 -4.80 4.92
C SER A 45 1.40 -5.17 5.62
N PRO A 46 2.52 -5.20 4.86
CA PRO A 46 3.85 -5.44 5.41
C PRO A 46 4.23 -4.42 6.49
N GLY A 47 3.84 -3.15 6.31
CA GLY A 47 4.12 -2.09 7.29
C GLY A 47 3.51 -2.36 8.66
N ALA A 48 2.31 -2.95 8.72
CA ALA A 48 1.68 -3.28 9.99
C ALA A 48 2.40 -4.42 10.73
N TRP A 49 2.91 -5.43 10.01
CA TRP A 49 3.67 -6.51 10.62
C TRP A 49 5.09 -6.11 11.01
N LEU A 50 5.82 -5.46 10.09
CA LEU A 50 7.20 -5.05 10.31
C LEU A 50 7.30 -4.00 11.42
N GLY A 51 6.34 -3.06 11.50
CA GLY A 51 6.27 -2.11 12.60
C GLY A 51 6.06 -2.80 13.95
N ARG A 52 5.16 -3.78 14.02
CA ARG A 52 4.95 -4.59 15.24
C ARG A 52 6.20 -5.39 15.62
N LEU A 53 6.91 -5.97 14.65
CA LEU A 53 8.14 -6.71 14.91
C LEU A 53 9.25 -5.79 15.41
N SER A 54 9.46 -4.64 14.75
CA SER A 54 10.44 -3.62 15.17
C SER A 54 10.18 -3.20 16.61
N ALA A 55 8.95 -2.81 16.94
CA ALA A 55 8.60 -2.36 18.29
C ALA A 55 8.90 -3.41 19.37
N ARG A 56 8.74 -4.71 19.06
CA ARG A 56 9.08 -5.79 20.00
C ARG A 56 10.59 -5.96 20.16
N LEU A 57 11.34 -5.81 19.08
CA LEU A 57 12.81 -5.84 19.13
C LEU A 57 13.36 -4.63 19.89
N ASP A 58 12.80 -3.46 19.65
CA ASP A 58 13.16 -2.22 20.35
C ASP A 58 12.90 -2.34 21.85
N ALA A 59 11.72 -2.82 22.26
CA ALA A 59 11.41 -3.06 23.67
C ALA A 59 12.34 -4.11 24.33
N ALA A 60 12.71 -5.17 23.59
CA ALA A 60 13.66 -6.17 24.09
C ALA A 60 15.07 -5.59 24.24
N ALA A 61 15.51 -4.80 23.26
CA ALA A 61 16.80 -4.12 23.29
C ALA A 61 16.87 -3.09 24.42
N GLU A 62 15.81 -2.31 24.61
CA GLU A 62 15.71 -1.30 25.66
C GLU A 62 15.81 -1.94 27.05
N ARG A 63 15.08 -3.04 27.28
CA ARG A 63 15.17 -3.82 28.53
C ARG A 63 16.56 -4.45 28.73
N PHE A 64 17.22 -4.88 27.66
CA PHE A 64 18.56 -5.44 27.74
C PHE A 64 19.63 -4.38 28.07
N VAL A 65 19.53 -3.20 27.46
CA VAL A 65 20.51 -2.11 27.63
C VAL A 65 20.31 -1.37 28.94
N TYR A 66 19.06 -1.07 29.31
CA TYR A 66 18.73 -0.19 30.44
C TYR A 66 18.15 -0.93 31.66
N GLY A 67 17.79 -2.21 31.53
CA GLY A 67 17.08 -2.99 32.56
C GLY A 67 15.56 -2.77 32.55
N ASP A 68 14.82 -3.58 33.31
CA ASP A 68 13.41 -3.29 33.64
C ASP A 68 13.40 -2.08 34.59
N ARG A 69 12.85 -0.95 34.13
CA ARG A 69 12.70 0.27 34.94
C ARG A 69 11.38 0.29 35.68
#